data_AF-A0A1T4N3A7-F1
#
_entry.id   AF-A0A1T4N3A7-F1
#
_cell.length_a   1.000
_cell.length_b   1.000
_cell.length_c   1.000
_cell.angle_alpha   90.00
_cell.angle_beta   90.00
_cell.angle_gamma   90.00
#
_symmetry.space_group_name_H-M   'P 1'
#
loop_
_entity.id
_entity.type
_entity.pdbx_description
1 polymer ?
#
loop_
_entity_poly.entity_id
_entity_poly.type
_entity_poly.pdbx_seq_one_letter_code
_entity_poly.pdbx_strand_id
1 'polypeptide(L)'
;MGRRFDLKHQDRALKVCVLAVDEAWEFWLCEQGRQLALGARLMIDDAVKAWRAGTEDPFGAACRAIHERLIRGEIVLPDAGDRPLCPE
;
A
#
# COMPACT_ATOMS: atom_id res chain seq x y z
N MET A 1 10.58 10.71 1.85
CA MET A 1 10.28 10.43 0.43
C MET A 1 9.40 9.20 0.35
N GLY A 2 8.07 9.36 0.28
CA GLY A 2 7.14 8.24 0.10
C GLY A 2 6.95 7.91 -1.38
N ARG A 3 6.95 6.62 -1.75
CA ARG A 3 6.49 6.17 -3.07
C ARG A 3 4.96 6.14 -3.07
N ARG A 4 4.33 6.72 -4.10
CA ARG A 4 2.87 6.74 -4.27
C ARG A 4 2.51 6.06 -5.59
N PHE A 5 1.50 5.19 -5.55
CA PHE A 5 0.96 4.51 -6.74
C PHE A 5 -0.52 4.83 -6.87
N ASP A 6 -0.96 5.34 -8.02
CA ASP A 6 -2.36 5.66 -8.26
C ASP A 6 -3.16 4.39 -8.64
N LEU A 7 -4.34 4.24 -8.05
CA LEU A 7 -5.28 3.14 -8.27
C LEU A 7 -6.67 3.70 -8.54
N LYS A 8 -7.36 3.21 -9.57
CA LYS A 8 -8.77 3.51 -9.81
C LYS A 8 -9.61 2.29 -9.46
N HIS A 9 -10.58 2.44 -8.57
CA HIS A 9 -11.49 1.36 -8.19
C HIS A 9 -12.89 1.92 -7.95
N GLN A 10 -13.90 1.46 -8.71
CA GLN A 10 -15.31 1.88 -8.55
C GLN A 10 -15.49 3.41 -8.45
N ASP A 11 -14.95 4.15 -9.42
CA ASP A 11 -14.93 5.64 -9.48
C ASP A 11 -14.16 6.36 -8.36
N ARG A 12 -13.55 5.63 -7.43
CA ARG A 12 -12.68 6.18 -6.39
C ARG A 12 -11.25 6.31 -6.90
N ALA A 13 -10.67 7.49 -6.66
CA ALA A 13 -9.26 7.79 -6.94
C ALA A 13 -8.41 7.46 -5.71
N LEU A 14 -7.94 6.22 -5.67
CA LEU A 14 -7.15 5.69 -4.57
C LEU A 14 -5.66 5.85 -4.85
N LYS A 15 -4.87 5.85 -3.77
CA LYS A 15 -3.41 5.86 -3.82
C LYS A 15 -2.86 4.82 -2.85
N VAL A 16 -1.76 4.16 -3.17
CA VAL A 16 -1.00 3.37 -2.20
C VAL A 16 0.09 4.27 -1.61
N CYS A 17 0.04 4.49 -0.30
CA CYS A 17 1.08 5.18 0.45
C CYS A 17 1.91 4.17 1.23
N VAL A 18 3.23 4.37 1.26
CA VAL A 18 4.15 3.50 1.99
C VAL A 18 4.61 4.22 3.26
N LEU A 19 4.39 3.60 4.41
CA LEU A 19 4.81 4.09 5.72
C LEU A 19 5.91 3.20 6.30
N ALA A 20 7.02 3.81 6.70
CA ALA A 20 8.02 3.13 7.49
C ALA A 20 7.51 2.97 8.93
N VAL A 21 7.47 1.73 9.38
CA VAL A 21 7.29 1.35 10.79
C VAL A 21 8.55 0.60 11.22
N ASP A 22 8.72 0.37 12.53
CA ASP A 22 10.00 -0.07 13.13
C ASP A 22 10.74 -1.16 12.31
N GLU A 23 10.06 -2.26 12.00
CA GLU A 23 10.65 -3.41 11.32
C GLU A 23 10.01 -3.72 9.95
N ALA A 24 9.20 -2.80 9.42
CA ALA A 24 8.45 -3.04 8.20
C ALA A 24 8.10 -1.77 7.43
N TRP A 25 7.65 -1.96 6.20
CA TRP A 25 6.90 -0.97 5.45
C TRP A 25 5.45 -1.40 5.33
N GLU A 26 4.55 -0.51 5.73
CA GLU A 26 3.11 -0.70 5.58
C GLU A 26 2.60 0.04 4.35
N PHE A 27 1.80 -0.67 3.55
CA PHE A 27 1.21 -0.16 2.32
C PHE A 27 -0.25 0.13 2.61
N TRP A 28 -0.59 1.42 2.70
CA TRP A 28 -1.93 1.90 3.00
C TRP A 28 -2.63 2.36 1.73
N LEU A 29 -3.85 1.88 1.52
CA LEU A 29 -4.76 2.48 0.55
C LEU A 29 -5.24 3.80 1.14
N CYS A 30 -4.99 4.88 0.43
CA CYS A 30 -5.32 6.24 0.77
C CYS A 30 -6.30 6.82 -0.25
N GLU A 31 -7.17 7.73 0.17
CA GLU A 31 -8.03 8.55 -0.68
C GLU A 31 -8.03 9.97 -0.15
N GLN A 32 -7.83 10.97 -1.02
CA GLN A 32 -7.77 12.39 -0.62
C GLN A 32 -6.84 12.66 0.57
N GLY A 33 -5.73 11.92 0.65
CA GLY A 33 -4.77 12.06 1.75
C GLY A 33 -5.22 11.45 3.07
N ARG A 34 -6.26 10.61 3.11
CA ARG A 34 -6.69 9.84 4.30
C ARG A 34 -6.42 8.36 4.12
N GLN A 35 -5.95 7.69 5.17
CA GLN A 35 -5.69 6.25 5.15
C GLN A 35 -7.02 5.50 5.27
N LEU A 36 -7.37 4.66 4.31
CA LEU A 36 -8.61 3.89 4.30
C LEU A 36 -8.43 2.49 4.85
N ALA A 37 -7.43 1.76 4.35
CA ALA A 37 -7.21 0.36 4.70
C ALA A 37 -5.74 -0.03 4.55
N LEU A 38 -5.27 -0.93 5.41
CA LEU A 38 -3.96 -1.55 5.25
C LEU A 38 -4.06 -2.61 4.14
N GLY A 39 -3.29 -2.42 3.07
CA GLY A 39 -3.25 -3.33 1.93
C GLY A 39 -2.24 -4.46 2.13
N ALA A 40 -1.02 -4.12 2.54
CA ALA A 40 0.04 -5.10 2.78
C ALA A 40 1.06 -4.58 3.80
N ARG A 41 1.88 -5.50 4.32
CA ARG A 41 3.04 -5.22 5.15
C ARG A 41 4.24 -5.97 4.58
N LEU A 42 5.35 -5.27 4.37
CA LEU A 42 6.59 -5.81 3.85
C LEU A 42 7.65 -5.70 4.96
N MET A 43 8.13 -6.84 5.44
CA MET A 43 9.20 -6.86 6.45
C MET A 43 10.50 -6.35 5.83
N ILE A 44 11.27 -5.56 6.58
CA ILE A 44 12.54 -5.00 6.10
C ILE A 44 13.50 -6.11 5.67
N ASP A 45 13.60 -7.16 6.48
CA ASP A 45 14.48 -8.31 6.20
C ASP A 45 14.13 -9.02 4.90
N ASP A 46 12.84 -9.18 4.61
CA ASP A 46 12.40 -9.87 3.39
C ASP A 46 12.64 -9.02 2.14
N ALA A 47 12.44 -7.70 2.25
CA ALA A 47 12.81 -6.78 1.17
C ALA A 47 14.32 -6.78 0.91
N VAL A 48 15.14 -6.79 1.98
CA VAL A 48 16.60 -6.85 1.87
C VAL A 48 17.05 -8.17 1.26
N LYS A 49 16.45 -9.30 1.65
CA LYS A 49 16.71 -10.60 1.03
C LYS A 49 16.34 -10.61 -0.46
N ALA A 50 15.17 -10.08 -0.81
CA ALA A 50 14.72 -10.01 -2.20
C ALA A 50 15.65 -9.13 -3.05
N TRP A 51 16.10 -8.01 -2.51
CA TRP A 51 17.08 -7.14 -3.17
C TRP A 51 18.43 -7.85 -3.36
N ARG A 52 18.94 -8.53 -2.32
CA ARG A 52 20.21 -9.28 -2.39
C ARG A 52 20.16 -10.45 -3.37
N ALA A 53 19.01 -11.11 -3.51
CA ALA A 53 18.82 -12.21 -4.43
C ALA A 53 18.68 -11.76 -5.90
N GLY A 54 18.62 -10.44 -6.17
CA GLY A 54 18.36 -9.91 -7.51
C GLY A 54 16.96 -10.24 -8.03
N THR A 55 16.05 -10.61 -7.13
CA THR A 55 14.63 -10.83 -7.45
C THR A 55 13.91 -9.50 -7.72
N GLU A 56 12.67 -9.62 -8.16
CA GLU A 56 11.78 -8.50 -8.46
C GLU A 56 11.69 -7.46 -7.32
N ASP A 57 11.44 -6.19 -7.69
CA ASP A 57 11.24 -5.10 -6.73
C ASP A 57 10.10 -5.43 -5.75
N PRO A 58 10.40 -5.62 -4.45
CA PRO A 58 9.41 -6.07 -3.48
C PRO A 58 8.30 -5.04 -3.25
N PHE A 59 8.58 -3.74 -3.49
CA PHE A 59 7.57 -2.68 -3.39
C PHE A 59 6.58 -2.75 -4.55
N GLY A 60 7.06 -2.89 -5.79
CA GLY A 60 6.21 -3.09 -6.97
C GLY A 60 5.38 -4.37 -6.88
N ALA A 61 5.98 -5.47 -6.41
CA ALA A 61 5.26 -6.73 -6.18
C ALA A 61 4.13 -6.57 -5.16
N ALA A 62 4.39 -5.92 -4.02
CA ALA A 62 3.38 -5.64 -3.00
C ALA A 62 2.23 -4.76 -3.54
N CYS A 63 2.54 -3.73 -4.33
CA CYS A 63 1.50 -2.87 -4.92
C CYS A 63 0.59 -3.62 -5.90
N ARG A 64 1.16 -4.50 -6.73
CA ARG A 64 0.36 -5.34 -7.64
C ARG A 64 -0.53 -6.31 -6.86
N ALA A 65 0.01 -6.96 -5.83
CA ALA A 65 -0.77 -7.83 -4.97
C ALA A 65 -1.95 -7.09 -4.29
N ILE A 66 -1.73 -5.86 -3.82
CA ILE A 66 -2.81 -5.02 -3.26
C ILE A 66 -3.87 -4.73 -4.31
N HIS A 67 -3.47 -4.36 -5.53
CA HIS A 67 -4.40 -4.06 -6.61
C HIS A 67 -5.27 -5.28 -6.97
N GLU A 68 -4.68 -6.46 -7.09
CA GLU A 68 -5.41 -7.70 -7.38
C GLU A 68 -6.40 -8.05 -6.28
N ARG A 69 -5.98 -7.96 -5.01
CA ARG A 69 -6.85 -8.22 -3.86
C ARG A 69 -8.00 -7.22 -3.77
N LEU A 70 -7.75 -5.97 -4.12
CA LEU A 70 -8.78 -4.94 -4.19
C LEU A 70 -9.80 -5.24 -5.29
N ILE A 71 -9.35 -5.63 -6.50
CA ILE A 71 -10.25 -6.04 -7.60
C ILE A 71 -11.11 -7.25 -7.21
N ARG A 72 -10.52 -8.20 -6.47
CA ARG A 72 -11.24 -9.39 -5.95
C ARG A 72 -12.21 -9.08 -4.80
N GLY A 73 -12.21 -7.86 -4.28
CA GLY A 73 -13.04 -7.47 -3.13
C GLY A 73 -12.55 -8.00 -1.79
N GLU A 74 -11.31 -8.50 -1.71
CA GLU A 74 -10.71 -9.00 -0.46
C GLU A 74 -10.29 -7.87 0.48
N ILE A 75 -10.15 -6.65 -0.06
CA ILE A 75 -9.89 -5.44 0.72
C ILE A 75 -11.16 -4.60 0.70
N VAL A 76 -11.84 -4.54 1.84
CA VAL A 76 -13.03 -3.70 2.01
C VAL A 76 -12.58 -2.28 2.33
N LEU A 77 -12.99 -1.34 1.48
CA LEU A 77 -12.70 0.08 1.67
C LEU A 77 -13.81 0.75 2.47
N PRO A 78 -13.52 1.35 3.64
CA PRO A 78 -14.50 2.16 4.34
C PRO A 78 -14.81 3.44 3.57
N ASP A 79 -15.93 4.07 3.92
CA ASP A 79 -16.18 5.47 3.57
C ASP A 79 -15.11 6.36 4.22
N ALA A 80 -14.72 7.43 3.54
CA ALA A 80 -13.59 8.29 3.92
C ALA A 80 -13.78 9.11 5.22
N GLY A 81 -14.78 8.77 6.03
CA GLY A 81 -15.38 9.63 7.06
C GLY A 81 -14.49 10.03 8.22
N ASP A 82 -13.58 9.18 8.73
CA ASP A 82 -13.02 9.43 10.08
C ASP A 82 -11.63 8.82 10.34
N ARG A 83 -10.76 8.74 9.32
CA ARG A 83 -9.45 8.10 9.44
C ARG A 83 -8.26 9.07 9.37
N PRO A 84 -7.12 8.69 9.99
CA PRO A 84 -5.92 9.52 10.03
C PRO A 84 -5.39 9.87 8.63
N LEU A 85 -4.79 11.06 8.54
CA LEU A 85 -4.18 11.55 7.32
C LEU A 85 -2.94 10.73 6.95
N CYS A 86 -2.70 10.58 5.64
CA CYS A 86 -1.46 10.04 5.10
C CYS A 86 -0.39 11.14 5.26
N PRO A 87 0.79 10.82 5.81
CA PRO A 87 1.87 11.80 5.94
C PRO A 87 2.31 12.35 4.57
N GLU A 88 2.63 13.63 4.55
CA GLU A 88 2.96 14.41 3.35
C GLU A 88 4.27 13.97 2.66
#